data_AF-A0A9Q4GVR4-F1
#
_entry.id   AF-A0A9Q4GVR4-F1
#
_cell.length_a   1.000
_cell.length_b   1.000
_cell.length_c   1.000
_cell.angle_alpha   90.00
_cell.angle_beta   90.00
_cell.angle_gamma   90.00
#
_symmetry.space_group_name_H-M   'P 1'
#
loop_
_entity.id
_entity.type
_entity.pdbx_description
1 polymer ?
#
loop_
_entity_poly.entity_id
_entity_poly.type
_entity_poly.pdbx_seq_one_letter_code
_entity_poly.pdbx_strand_id
1 'polypeptide(L)'
;MKRYHWVPGVAAVMAMAFVSLTQTKTVQAAATLDNTAPPTIVRVAIRENNPSGEPDPRGRIVWVQTVPFDEYCKDVLPNEWIPSWKPDALKAGAMAVKMFAWYHHLHPITMDGFTYDVDNTVNFQTFRYLSNQPECDAAYNAVKNLAYVDNNGAIIELNYRAGTPNDPNWQYRNAQKMAQWGSEYWAEKGRTYEQILQFYYLNRLLRGY
;
A
#
# COMPACT_ATOMS: atom_id res chain seq x y z
N MET A 1 83.05 28.04 22.85
CA MET A 1 82.99 26.58 22.59
C MET A 1 81.60 26.08 22.95
N LYS A 2 80.71 25.85 21.97
CA LYS A 2 79.49 25.06 22.15
C LYS A 2 79.33 24.20 20.90
N ARG A 3 79.48 22.88 21.07
CA ARG A 3 79.36 21.87 20.02
C ARG A 3 77.88 21.57 19.82
N TYR A 4 77.39 21.73 18.59
CA TYR A 4 76.07 21.21 18.19
C TYR A 4 76.23 19.75 17.78
N HIS A 5 75.53 18.86 18.48
CA HIS A 5 75.35 17.46 18.07
C HIS A 5 74.02 17.34 17.32
N TRP A 6 74.08 16.83 16.10
CA TRP A 6 72.93 16.52 15.26
C TRP A 6 72.53 15.07 15.50
N VAL A 7 71.25 14.82 15.81
CA VAL A 7 70.70 13.45 15.93
C VAL A 7 69.76 13.24 14.74
N PRO A 8 69.93 12.18 13.92
CA PRO A 8 69.03 11.93 12.81
C PRO A 8 67.70 11.38 13.35
N GLY A 9 66.59 12.01 12.93
CA GLY A 9 65.24 11.56 13.23
C GLY A 9 64.90 10.27 12.48
N VAL A 10 64.37 9.28 13.20
CA VAL A 10 63.83 8.04 12.63
C VAL A 10 62.46 8.36 12.02
N ALA A 11 62.31 8.17 10.71
CA ALA A 11 61.02 8.26 10.04
C ALA A 11 60.20 7.00 10.35
N ALA A 12 59.13 7.14 11.14
CA ALA A 12 58.17 6.08 11.38
C ALA A 12 57.21 5.98 10.19
N VAL A 13 57.31 4.89 9.42
CA VAL A 13 56.34 4.54 8.38
C VAL A 13 55.13 3.90 9.07
N MET A 14 54.05 4.66 9.26
CA MET A 14 52.76 4.07 9.64
C MET A 14 52.13 3.41 8.42
N ALA A 15 52.17 2.08 8.38
CA ALA A 15 51.36 1.31 7.45
C ALA A 15 49.89 1.36 7.91
N MET A 16 49.07 2.18 7.24
CA MET A 16 47.61 2.11 7.41
C MET A 16 47.10 0.85 6.72
N ALA A 17 46.72 -0.16 7.51
CA ALA A 17 45.95 -1.28 7.01
C ALA A 17 44.52 -0.80 6.71
N PHE A 18 44.18 -0.65 5.42
CA PHE A 18 42.80 -0.45 4.99
C PHE A 18 42.05 -1.77 5.13
N VAL A 19 41.33 -1.95 6.23
CA VAL A 19 40.33 -3.02 6.35
C VAL A 19 39.13 -2.58 5.52
N SER A 20 38.99 -3.14 4.31
CA SER A 20 37.80 -2.98 3.50
C SER A 20 36.65 -3.75 4.15
N LEU A 21 35.81 -3.06 4.92
CA LEU A 21 34.52 -3.59 5.36
C LEU A 21 33.60 -3.67 4.13
N THR A 22 33.52 -4.85 3.52
CA THR A 22 32.47 -5.14 2.54
C THR A 22 31.13 -5.18 3.27
N GLN A 23 30.40 -4.08 3.21
CA GLN A 23 29.04 -4.00 3.73
C GLN A 23 28.13 -4.79 2.78
N THR A 24 27.82 -6.03 3.10
CA THR A 24 26.82 -6.80 2.37
C THR A 24 25.45 -6.15 2.58
N LYS A 25 24.96 -5.42 1.58
CA LYS A 25 23.53 -5.09 1.49
C LYS A 25 22.77 -6.40 1.39
N THR A 26 22.14 -6.83 2.49
CA THR A 26 21.14 -7.89 2.45
C THR A 26 19.97 -7.36 1.62
N VAL A 27 19.81 -7.87 0.39
CA VAL A 27 18.59 -7.65 -0.38
C VAL A 27 17.51 -8.46 0.31
N GLN A 28 16.62 -7.79 1.04
CA GLN A 28 15.42 -8.42 1.59
C GLN A 28 14.67 -9.06 0.42
N ALA A 29 14.40 -10.36 0.48
CA ALA A 29 13.59 -11.03 -0.53
C ALA A 29 12.20 -10.36 -0.58
N ALA A 30 11.62 -10.22 -1.78
CA ALA A 30 10.30 -9.66 -1.95
C ALA A 30 9.26 -10.49 -1.18
N ALA A 31 8.29 -9.81 -0.55
CA ALA A 31 7.14 -10.46 0.06
C ALA A 31 6.24 -11.04 -1.04
N THR A 32 5.96 -12.33 -0.97
CA THR A 32 5.09 -13.07 -1.88
C THR A 32 4.00 -13.78 -1.11
N LEU A 33 2.93 -14.21 -1.79
CA LEU A 33 1.90 -15.05 -1.16
C LEU A 33 2.44 -16.34 -0.56
N ASP A 34 3.54 -16.86 -1.12
CA ASP A 34 4.11 -18.14 -0.70
C ASP A 34 4.98 -18.01 0.56
N ASN A 35 5.41 -16.79 0.92
CA ASN A 35 6.30 -16.55 2.07
C ASN A 35 5.76 -15.54 3.10
N THR A 36 4.57 -14.96 2.85
CA THR A 36 3.98 -13.90 3.67
C THR A 36 2.55 -14.27 4.02
N ALA A 37 2.24 -14.32 5.32
CA ALA A 37 0.88 -14.55 5.79
C ALA A 37 -0.02 -13.34 5.48
N PRO A 38 -1.33 -13.55 5.25
CA PRO A 38 -2.27 -12.44 5.16
C PRO A 38 -2.29 -11.64 6.47
N PRO A 39 -2.43 -10.30 6.42
CA PRO A 39 -2.46 -9.50 7.63
C PRO A 39 -3.73 -9.82 8.42
N THR A 40 -3.60 -9.91 9.74
CA THR A 40 -4.75 -10.05 10.64
C THR A 40 -5.24 -8.70 11.16
N ILE A 41 -4.38 -7.67 11.08
CA ILE A 41 -4.65 -6.30 11.51
C ILE A 41 -4.07 -5.29 10.50
N VAL A 42 -4.57 -4.05 10.57
CA VAL A 42 -3.96 -2.85 9.99
C VAL A 42 -3.79 -1.82 11.09
N ARG A 43 -2.64 -1.14 11.13
CA ARG A 43 -2.41 0.05 11.96
C ARG A 43 -2.78 1.30 11.18
N VAL A 44 -3.87 1.96 11.58
CA VAL A 44 -4.41 3.16 10.95
C VAL A 44 -4.04 4.39 11.78
N ALA A 45 -3.22 5.29 11.25
CA ALA A 45 -3.02 6.61 11.83
C ALA A 45 -4.30 7.44 11.70
N ILE A 46 -4.81 7.94 12.82
CA ILE A 46 -5.97 8.83 12.85
C ILE A 46 -5.46 10.27 12.90
N ARG A 47 -5.78 11.02 11.84
CA ARG A 47 -5.43 12.44 11.71
C ARG A 47 -6.51 13.35 12.29
N GLU A 48 -6.10 14.56 12.66
CA GLU A 48 -7.01 15.65 13.01
C GLU A 48 -8.00 15.93 11.88
N ASN A 49 -9.21 16.34 12.25
CA ASN A 49 -10.22 16.77 11.27
C ASN A 49 -9.97 18.22 10.86
N ASN A 50 -10.29 18.53 9.60
CA ASN A 50 -10.41 19.89 9.10
C ASN A 50 -11.67 20.58 9.66
N PRO A 51 -11.88 21.88 9.39
CA PRO A 51 -13.07 22.61 9.89
C PRO A 51 -14.43 22.07 9.41
N SER A 52 -14.47 21.27 8.34
CA SER A 52 -15.71 20.62 7.89
C SER A 52 -15.98 19.28 8.59
N GLY A 53 -15.12 18.86 9.53
CA GLY A 53 -15.24 17.60 10.26
C GLY A 53 -14.67 16.38 9.52
N GLU A 54 -14.00 16.59 8.40
CA GLU A 54 -13.39 15.52 7.60
C GLU A 54 -11.92 15.33 7.98
N PRO A 55 -11.39 14.10 7.99
CA PRO A 55 -9.96 13.87 8.26
C PRO A 55 -9.07 14.70 7.33
N ASP A 56 -8.18 15.52 7.90
CA ASP A 56 -7.29 16.39 7.14
C ASP A 56 -6.05 15.61 6.70
N PRO A 57 -5.79 15.46 5.38
CA PRO A 57 -4.58 14.83 4.88
C PRO A 57 -3.28 15.54 5.30
N ARG A 58 -3.38 16.81 5.74
CA ARG A 58 -2.27 17.61 6.30
C ARG A 58 -2.34 17.75 7.82
N GLY A 59 -3.37 17.18 8.45
CA GLY A 59 -3.56 17.19 9.89
C GLY A 59 -2.51 16.36 10.60
N ARG A 60 -2.22 16.71 11.86
CA ARG A 60 -1.30 15.93 12.69
C ARG A 60 -1.90 14.55 12.96
N ILE A 61 -1.02 13.57 13.16
CA ILE A 61 -1.43 12.26 13.67
C ILE A 61 -1.74 12.43 15.16
N VAL A 62 -2.95 12.04 15.56
CA VAL A 62 -3.40 12.15 16.95
C VAL A 62 -3.16 10.83 17.71
N TRP A 63 -3.45 9.70 17.07
CA TRP A 63 -3.13 8.36 17.57
C TRP A 63 -3.06 7.34 16.43
N VAL A 64 -2.63 6.11 16.74
CA VAL A 64 -2.68 4.95 15.82
C VAL A 64 -3.68 3.93 16.35
N GLN A 65 -4.70 3.62 15.54
CA GLN A 65 -5.70 2.61 15.84
C GLN A 65 -5.29 1.27 15.21
N THR A 66 -5.38 0.18 15.98
CA THR A 66 -5.23 -1.18 15.42
C THR A 66 -6.62 -1.72 15.08
N VAL A 67 -6.83 -2.11 13.83
CA VAL A 67 -8.13 -2.55 13.29
C VAL A 67 -7.97 -3.96 12.71
N PRO A 68 -8.89 -4.90 12.94
CA PRO A 68 -8.88 -6.18 12.23
C PRO A 68 -8.90 -5.97 10.71
N PHE A 69 -8.06 -6.69 9.96
CA PHE A 69 -7.82 -6.43 8.54
C PHE A 69 -9.11 -6.53 7.68
N ASP A 70 -9.94 -7.53 7.96
CA ASP A 70 -11.22 -7.71 7.27
C ASP A 70 -12.18 -6.53 7.52
N GLU A 71 -12.25 -6.05 8.76
CA GLU A 71 -13.12 -4.94 9.13
C GLU A 71 -12.60 -3.61 8.54
N TYR A 72 -11.27 -3.42 8.50
CA TYR A 72 -10.67 -2.28 7.80
C TYR A 72 -11.10 -2.23 6.33
N CYS A 73 -11.01 -3.36 5.61
CA CYS A 73 -11.37 -3.39 4.19
C CYS A 73 -12.87 -3.12 3.97
N LYS A 74 -13.73 -3.65 4.85
CA LYS A 74 -15.18 -3.40 4.80
C LYS A 74 -15.55 -1.95 5.12
N ASP A 75 -14.84 -1.32 6.05
CA ASP A 75 -15.02 0.09 6.41
C ASP A 75 -14.44 1.04 5.35
N VAL A 76 -13.39 0.65 4.62
CA VAL A 76 -12.83 1.49 3.54
C VAL A 76 -13.67 1.44 2.27
N LEU A 77 -14.10 0.26 1.84
CA LEU A 77 -14.75 0.09 0.54
C LEU A 77 -15.93 1.05 0.28
N PRO A 78 -16.90 1.28 1.19
CA PRO A 78 -18.03 2.18 0.94
C PRO A 78 -17.63 3.67 0.88
N ASN A 79 -16.42 4.02 1.32
CA ASN A 79 -15.88 5.38 1.22
C ASN A 79 -15.04 5.60 -0.05
N GLU A 80 -14.73 4.54 -0.78
CA GLU A 80 -13.92 4.57 -2.02
C GLU A 80 -14.72 4.14 -3.25
N TRP A 81 -15.68 3.24 -3.08
CA TRP A 81 -16.64 2.81 -4.10
C TRP A 81 -18.06 3.13 -3.63
N ILE A 82 -18.91 3.59 -4.55
CA ILE A 82 -20.31 3.90 -4.21
C ILE A 82 -21.07 2.57 -4.00
N PRO A 83 -21.70 2.32 -2.83
CA PRO A 83 -22.31 1.02 -2.53
C PRO A 83 -23.39 0.55 -3.51
N SER A 84 -24.01 1.46 -4.26
CA SER A 84 -25.05 1.14 -5.26
C SER A 84 -24.50 0.75 -6.64
N TRP A 85 -23.18 0.79 -6.83
CA TRP A 85 -22.54 0.34 -8.06
C TRP A 85 -22.67 -1.17 -8.28
N LYS A 86 -22.39 -1.61 -9.51
CA LYS A 86 -22.51 -3.02 -9.89
C LYS A 86 -21.65 -3.92 -8.98
N PRO A 87 -22.13 -5.13 -8.64
CA PRO A 87 -21.38 -6.06 -7.80
C PRO A 87 -19.95 -6.36 -8.29
N ASP A 88 -19.74 -6.45 -9.60
CA ASP A 88 -18.40 -6.68 -10.16
C ASP A 88 -17.46 -5.46 -10.05
N ALA A 89 -18.01 -4.24 -10.06
CA ALA A 89 -17.24 -3.04 -9.74
C ALA A 89 -16.84 -3.02 -8.27
N LEU A 90 -17.77 -3.35 -7.36
CA LEU A 90 -17.50 -3.45 -5.92
C LEU A 90 -16.46 -4.53 -5.61
N LYS A 91 -16.52 -5.71 -6.25
CA LYS A 91 -15.52 -6.78 -6.06
C LYS A 91 -14.13 -6.36 -6.56
N ALA A 92 -14.06 -5.66 -7.69
CA ALA A 92 -12.80 -5.12 -8.19
C ALA A 92 -12.23 -4.08 -7.21
N GLY A 93 -13.09 -3.17 -6.72
CA GLY A 93 -12.77 -2.21 -5.67
C GLY A 93 -12.27 -2.89 -4.39
N ALA A 94 -12.97 -3.92 -3.93
CA ALA A 94 -12.61 -4.70 -2.75
C ALA A 94 -11.21 -5.33 -2.89
N MET A 95 -10.87 -5.89 -4.06
CA MET A 95 -9.54 -6.41 -4.33
C MET A 95 -8.47 -5.32 -4.27
N ALA A 96 -8.73 -4.16 -4.91
CA ALA A 96 -7.79 -3.04 -4.89
C ALA A 96 -7.57 -2.51 -3.46
N VAL A 97 -8.66 -2.32 -2.70
CA VAL A 97 -8.60 -1.88 -1.31
C VAL A 97 -7.76 -2.85 -0.47
N LYS A 98 -8.05 -4.13 -0.59
CA LYS A 98 -7.37 -5.18 0.17
C LYS A 98 -5.87 -5.25 -0.14
N MET A 99 -5.51 -5.26 -1.43
CA MET A 99 -4.11 -5.36 -1.83
C MET A 99 -3.31 -4.08 -1.52
N PHE A 100 -3.95 -2.91 -1.59
CA PHE A 100 -3.36 -1.66 -1.13
C PHE A 100 -3.02 -1.75 0.37
N ALA A 101 -3.98 -2.10 1.21
CA ALA A 101 -3.78 -2.23 2.66
C ALA A 101 -2.71 -3.29 3.01
N TRP A 102 -2.72 -4.45 2.33
CA TRP A 102 -1.72 -5.50 2.55
C TRP A 102 -0.32 -5.01 2.18
N TYR A 103 -0.15 -4.37 1.02
CA TYR A 103 1.14 -3.81 0.64
C TYR A 103 1.66 -2.82 1.70
N HIS A 104 0.82 -1.91 2.18
CA HIS A 104 1.21 -0.92 3.19
C HIS A 104 1.47 -1.53 4.57
N HIS A 105 0.81 -2.62 4.94
CA HIS A 105 1.13 -3.39 6.15
C HIS A 105 2.57 -3.94 6.13
N LEU A 106 3.06 -4.32 4.94
CA LEU A 106 4.43 -4.80 4.75
C LEU A 106 5.46 -3.67 4.63
N HIS A 107 5.01 -2.43 4.44
CA HIS A 107 5.84 -1.25 4.25
C HIS A 107 5.40 -0.11 5.19
N PRO A 108 5.41 -0.33 6.52
CA PRO A 108 4.92 0.66 7.45
C PRO A 108 5.79 1.93 7.44
N ILE A 109 5.14 3.06 7.69
CA ILE A 109 5.76 4.37 7.73
C ILE A 109 5.89 4.82 9.18
N THR A 110 6.98 5.52 9.49
CA THR A 110 7.14 6.22 10.77
C THR A 110 7.13 7.73 10.54
N MET A 111 6.19 8.43 11.16
CA MET A 111 6.00 9.88 11.07
C MET A 111 5.56 10.42 12.42
N ASP A 112 6.11 11.56 12.84
CA ASP A 112 5.78 12.22 14.11
C ASP A 112 5.86 11.31 15.35
N GLY A 113 6.77 10.32 15.31
CA GLY A 113 6.95 9.33 16.39
C GLY A 113 5.96 8.16 16.37
N PHE A 114 5.03 8.13 15.41
CA PHE A 114 4.09 7.03 15.22
C PHE A 114 4.52 6.12 14.07
N THR A 115 4.42 4.80 14.26
CA THR A 115 4.57 3.81 13.18
C THR A 115 3.21 3.21 12.84
N TYR A 116 2.81 3.31 11.57
CA TYR A 116 1.51 2.87 11.08
C TYR A 116 1.62 2.32 9.65
N ASP A 117 0.58 1.62 9.20
CA ASP A 117 0.52 1.01 7.87
C ASP A 117 -0.12 2.00 6.90
N VAL A 118 -1.27 2.59 7.28
CA VAL A 118 -2.05 3.56 6.50
C VAL A 118 -2.56 4.69 7.39
N ASP A 119 -3.01 5.81 6.82
CA ASP A 119 -3.80 6.81 7.56
C ASP A 119 -5.27 6.82 7.13
N ASN A 120 -6.13 7.49 7.89
CA ASN A 120 -7.58 7.51 7.67
C ASN A 120 -8.05 8.49 6.57
N THR A 121 -7.13 8.99 5.74
CA THR A 121 -7.39 10.04 4.76
C THR A 121 -7.12 9.57 3.32
N VAL A 122 -7.42 10.44 2.37
CA VAL A 122 -7.12 10.23 0.93
C VAL A 122 -5.62 10.13 0.61
N ASN A 123 -4.72 10.35 1.58
CA ASN A 123 -3.29 10.04 1.39
C ASN A 123 -3.07 8.53 1.14
N PHE A 124 -3.92 7.69 1.74
CA PHE A 124 -3.91 6.24 1.58
C PHE A 124 -5.26 5.79 1.04
N GLN A 125 -6.23 5.63 1.94
CA GLN A 125 -7.60 5.24 1.65
C GLN A 125 -8.51 5.85 2.71
N THR A 126 -9.69 6.29 2.32
CA THR A 126 -10.64 6.93 3.24
C THR A 126 -11.21 5.90 4.21
N PHE A 127 -10.70 5.85 5.42
CA PHE A 127 -11.18 4.95 6.48
C PHE A 127 -12.12 5.69 7.43
N ARG A 128 -13.32 5.14 7.62
CA ARG A 128 -14.26 5.56 8.66
C ARG A 128 -14.69 4.34 9.46
N TYR A 129 -14.44 4.36 10.77
CA TYR A 129 -14.75 3.25 11.66
C TYR A 129 -16.26 2.97 11.69
N LEU A 130 -16.65 1.69 11.56
CA LEU A 130 -18.04 1.21 11.55
C LEU A 130 -18.88 1.87 10.44
N SER A 131 -18.29 2.06 9.27
CA SER A 131 -18.98 2.62 8.10
C SER A 131 -19.33 1.58 7.04
N ASN A 132 -19.04 0.31 7.31
CA ASN A 132 -19.36 -0.83 6.45
C ASN A 132 -20.81 -0.80 5.92
N GLN A 133 -20.99 -1.31 4.71
CA GLN A 133 -22.28 -1.38 4.02
C GLN A 133 -22.51 -2.79 3.47
N PRO A 134 -23.74 -3.33 3.51
CA PRO A 134 -24.00 -4.73 3.16
C PRO A 134 -23.50 -5.15 1.77
N GLU A 135 -23.65 -4.30 0.75
CA GLU A 135 -23.20 -4.56 -0.62
C GLU A 135 -21.67 -4.62 -0.72
N CYS A 136 -21.01 -3.73 0.03
CA CYS A 136 -19.54 -3.69 0.13
C CYS A 136 -19.00 -4.90 0.90
N ASP A 137 -19.67 -5.31 1.98
CA ASP A 137 -19.33 -6.49 2.75
C ASP A 137 -19.44 -7.76 1.91
N ALA A 138 -20.51 -7.88 1.11
CA ALA A 138 -20.69 -8.99 0.19
C ALA A 138 -19.57 -9.04 -0.87
N ALA A 139 -19.18 -7.90 -1.43
CA ALA A 139 -18.09 -7.81 -2.39
C ALA A 139 -16.73 -8.18 -1.77
N TYR A 140 -16.42 -7.68 -0.57
CA TYR A 140 -15.20 -8.06 0.16
C TYR A 140 -15.17 -9.56 0.47
N ASN A 141 -16.25 -10.11 1.03
CA ASN A 141 -16.33 -11.53 1.37
C ASN A 141 -16.14 -12.43 0.14
N ALA A 142 -16.54 -11.99 -1.05
CA ALA A 142 -16.34 -12.74 -2.29
C ALA A 142 -14.86 -12.83 -2.72
N VAL A 143 -14.01 -11.89 -2.28
CA VAL A 143 -12.59 -11.82 -2.69
C VAL A 143 -11.60 -11.98 -1.55
N LYS A 144 -12.05 -12.11 -0.30
CA LYS A 144 -11.16 -12.07 0.88
C LYS A 144 -10.08 -13.14 0.92
N ASN A 145 -10.28 -14.31 0.30
CA ASN A 145 -9.29 -15.38 0.19
C ASN A 145 -8.57 -15.42 -1.18
N LEU A 146 -8.64 -14.33 -1.95
CA LEU A 146 -7.98 -14.20 -3.26
C LEU A 146 -7.03 -13.01 -3.26
N ALA A 147 -5.86 -13.10 -3.87
CA ALA A 147 -4.96 -11.96 -4.04
C ALA A 147 -4.65 -11.75 -5.52
N TYR A 148 -4.45 -10.49 -5.90
CA TYR A 148 -4.09 -10.11 -7.27
C TYR A 148 -2.66 -9.57 -7.27
N VAL A 149 -1.73 -10.44 -7.65
CA VAL A 149 -0.29 -10.32 -7.39
C VAL A 149 0.52 -10.23 -8.68
N ASP A 150 1.80 -9.90 -8.56
CA ASP A 150 2.71 -10.01 -9.70
C ASP A 150 2.88 -11.48 -10.15
N ASN A 151 3.37 -11.70 -11.37
CA ASN A 151 3.52 -13.03 -11.97
C ASN A 151 4.41 -13.98 -11.16
N ASN A 152 5.33 -13.44 -10.35
CA ASN A 152 6.18 -14.22 -9.45
C ASN A 152 5.56 -14.43 -8.05
N GLY A 153 4.29 -14.04 -7.86
CA GLY A 153 3.58 -14.11 -6.58
C GLY A 153 3.84 -12.95 -5.63
N ALA A 154 4.61 -11.93 -6.02
CA ALA A 154 4.89 -10.78 -5.18
C ALA A 154 3.63 -9.97 -4.86
N ILE A 155 3.49 -9.62 -3.57
CA ILE A 155 2.44 -8.74 -3.08
C ILE A 155 2.79 -7.33 -3.52
N ILE A 156 1.88 -6.70 -4.27
CA ILE A 156 2.07 -5.37 -4.86
C ILE A 156 0.94 -4.44 -4.46
N GLU A 157 1.22 -3.15 -4.51
CA GLU A 157 0.21 -2.11 -4.31
C GLU A 157 -0.72 -2.01 -5.53
N LEU A 158 -2.03 -2.14 -5.31
CA LEU A 158 -3.05 -1.87 -6.33
C LEU A 158 -3.59 -0.46 -6.19
N ASN A 159 -2.94 0.48 -6.87
CA ASN A 159 -3.31 1.88 -6.89
C ASN A 159 -4.61 2.14 -7.64
N TYR A 160 -5.40 3.11 -7.18
CA TYR A 160 -6.62 3.54 -7.86
C TYR A 160 -6.85 5.06 -7.78
N ARG A 161 -7.77 5.58 -8.61
CA ARG A 161 -8.21 6.98 -8.68
C ARG A 161 -9.68 7.06 -9.08
N ALA A 162 -10.34 8.16 -8.74
CA ALA A 162 -11.74 8.41 -9.13
C ALA A 162 -12.00 8.21 -10.63
N GLY A 163 -11.25 8.92 -11.46
CA GLY A 163 -11.52 9.01 -12.89
C GLY A 163 -12.83 9.74 -13.21
N THR A 164 -13.19 9.72 -14.48
CA THR A 164 -14.38 10.38 -15.01
C THR A 164 -15.55 9.39 -15.11
N PRO A 165 -16.77 9.76 -14.68
CA PRO A 165 -17.98 8.96 -14.86
C PRO A 165 -18.22 8.56 -16.32
N ASN A 166 -18.81 7.38 -16.55
CA ASN A 166 -19.16 6.84 -17.87
C ASN A 166 -17.97 6.67 -18.84
N ASP A 167 -16.74 6.63 -18.35
CA ASP A 167 -15.52 6.47 -19.15
C ASP A 167 -14.66 5.31 -18.58
N PRO A 168 -14.09 4.42 -19.42
CA PRO A 168 -13.13 3.41 -18.96
C PRO A 168 -11.78 3.99 -18.49
N ASN A 169 -11.54 5.29 -18.65
CA ASN A 169 -10.36 6.03 -18.24
C ASN A 169 -9.04 5.34 -18.63
N TRP A 170 -8.85 5.12 -19.94
CA TRP A 170 -7.72 4.39 -20.54
C TRP A 170 -6.33 4.88 -20.07
N GLN A 171 -6.20 6.15 -19.70
CA GLN A 171 -4.97 6.71 -19.16
C GLN A 171 -4.50 6.00 -17.87
N TYR A 172 -5.42 5.53 -17.03
CA TYR A 172 -5.06 4.85 -15.78
C TYR A 172 -4.61 3.41 -16.01
N ARG A 173 -5.15 2.72 -17.03
CA ARG A 173 -4.67 1.41 -17.44
C ARG A 173 -3.17 1.41 -17.75
N ASN A 174 -2.68 2.40 -18.48
CA ASN A 174 -1.26 2.49 -18.83
C ASN A 174 -0.37 2.78 -17.61
N ALA A 175 -0.94 3.41 -16.58
CA ALA A 175 -0.27 3.66 -15.30
C ALA A 175 -0.43 2.50 -14.30
N GLN A 176 -1.07 1.40 -14.71
CA GLN A 176 -1.44 0.28 -13.85
C GLN A 176 -2.22 0.69 -12.59
N LYS A 177 -3.20 1.59 -12.78
CA LYS A 177 -4.11 2.05 -11.73
C LYS A 177 -5.55 1.79 -12.15
N MET A 178 -6.40 1.40 -11.21
CA MET A 178 -7.83 1.27 -11.49
C MET A 178 -8.54 2.62 -11.39
N ALA A 179 -9.40 2.90 -12.36
CA ALA A 179 -10.37 3.98 -12.24
C ALA A 179 -11.61 3.48 -11.49
N GLN A 180 -12.04 4.17 -10.43
CA GLN A 180 -13.26 3.84 -9.68
C GLN A 180 -14.48 3.90 -10.63
N TRP A 181 -14.72 5.05 -11.26
CA TRP A 181 -15.79 5.20 -12.25
C TRP A 181 -15.63 4.29 -13.46
N GLY A 182 -14.40 4.01 -13.86
CA GLY A 182 -14.15 3.11 -14.98
C GLY A 182 -14.35 1.63 -14.63
N SER A 183 -14.26 1.24 -13.35
CA SER A 183 -14.65 -0.10 -12.90
C SER A 183 -16.17 -0.28 -12.99
N GLU A 184 -16.94 0.75 -12.60
CA GLU A 184 -18.39 0.77 -12.78
C GLU A 184 -18.78 0.72 -14.25
N TYR A 185 -18.17 1.59 -15.09
CA TYR A 185 -18.38 1.57 -16.53
C TYR A 185 -18.24 0.16 -17.12
N TRP A 186 -17.18 -0.56 -16.77
CA TRP A 186 -16.95 -1.89 -17.30
C TRP A 186 -17.94 -2.93 -16.75
N ALA A 187 -18.31 -2.84 -15.49
CA ALA A 187 -19.31 -3.71 -14.88
C ALA A 187 -20.71 -3.48 -15.51
N GLU A 188 -21.07 -2.24 -15.85
CA GLU A 188 -22.29 -1.92 -16.61
C GLU A 188 -22.29 -2.51 -18.02
N LYS A 189 -21.11 -2.73 -18.63
CA LYS A 189 -20.94 -3.46 -19.89
C LYS A 189 -20.84 -4.97 -19.72
N GLY A 190 -21.12 -5.49 -18.52
CA GLY A 190 -21.16 -6.92 -18.23
C GLY A 190 -19.79 -7.56 -18.03
N ARG A 191 -18.73 -6.78 -17.80
CA ARG A 191 -17.43 -7.35 -17.41
C ARG A 191 -17.47 -7.84 -15.97
N THR A 192 -16.84 -8.99 -15.75
CA THR A 192 -16.60 -9.52 -14.40
C THR A 192 -15.50 -8.72 -13.69
N TYR A 193 -15.45 -8.81 -12.36
CA TYR A 193 -14.38 -8.18 -11.57
C TYR A 193 -12.98 -8.61 -12.02
N GLU A 194 -12.81 -9.87 -12.44
CA GLU A 194 -11.54 -10.40 -12.95
C GLU A 194 -11.12 -9.69 -14.25
N GLN A 195 -12.07 -9.51 -15.17
CA GLN A 195 -11.82 -8.79 -16.43
C GLN A 195 -11.56 -7.29 -16.20
N ILE A 196 -12.15 -6.71 -15.16
CA ILE A 196 -11.88 -5.33 -14.74
C ILE A 196 -10.45 -5.21 -14.17
N LEU A 197 -10.06 -6.12 -13.29
CA LEU A 197 -8.71 -6.17 -12.74
C LEU A 197 -7.67 -6.38 -13.86
N GLN A 198 -7.91 -7.32 -14.77
CA GLN A 198 -7.04 -7.56 -15.93
C GLN A 198 -6.93 -6.35 -16.87
N PHE A 199 -7.99 -5.54 -16.95
CA PHE A 199 -7.96 -4.32 -17.76
C PHE A 199 -7.00 -3.28 -17.18
N TYR A 200 -7.08 -3.02 -15.87
CA TYR A 200 -6.30 -1.95 -15.22
C TYR A 200 -4.91 -2.39 -14.76
N TYR A 201 -4.77 -3.62 -14.30
CA TYR A 201 -3.56 -4.16 -13.68
C TYR A 201 -3.01 -5.29 -14.53
N LEU A 202 -2.20 -4.90 -15.52
CA LEU A 202 -1.66 -5.81 -16.53
C LEU A 202 -0.56 -6.72 -15.97
N ASN A 203 -0.42 -7.91 -16.54
CA ASN A 203 0.62 -8.90 -16.21
C ASN A 203 0.61 -9.30 -14.73
N ARG A 204 -0.58 -9.61 -14.23
CA ARG A 204 -0.83 -10.02 -12.85
C ARG A 204 -1.58 -11.34 -12.81
N LEU A 205 -1.53 -11.99 -11.65
CA LEU A 205 -2.21 -13.25 -11.39
C LEU A 205 -3.23 -13.09 -10.26
N LEU A 206 -4.43 -13.62 -10.49
CA LEU A 206 -5.38 -13.87 -9.41
C LEU A 206 -5.07 -15.24 -8.81
N ARG A 207 -4.75 -15.29 -7.52
CA ARG A 207 -4.40 -16.52 -6.78
C ARG A 207 -5.21 -16.63 -5.50
N GLY A 208 -5.65 -17.84 -5.15
CA GLY A 208 -6.17 -18.13 -3.81
C GLY A 208 -5.05 -18.39 -2.82
N TYR A 209 -5.33 -18.18 -1.52
CA TYR A 209 -4.47 -18.52 -0.39
C TYR A 209 -5.30 -18.97 0.82
#